data_AF-A0A0D0DFV8-F1
#
_entry.id   AF-A0A0D0DFV8-F1
#
_cell.length_a   1.000
_cell.length_b   1.000
_cell.length_c   1.000
_cell.angle_alpha   90.00
_cell.angle_beta   90.00
_cell.angle_gamma   90.00
#
_symmetry.space_group_name_H-M   'P 1'
#
loop_
_entity.id
_entity.type
_entity.pdbx_description
1 polymer ?
#
loop_
_entity_poly.entity_id
_entity_poly.type
_entity_poly.pdbx_seq_one_letter_code
_entity_poly.pdbx_strand_id
1 'polypeptide(L)'
;SPKSHEELPLYLVPTPLIYIEYFTVIGCPDDDQDGVGLYRVQCPPTQTTNTASNFCAVIPMTEVVHTLELIPIFNSNIPVIVPLSATCLEVYQEYYVNSFADKETYHIF
;
A
#
# COMPACT_ATOMS: atom_id res chain seq x y z
N SER A 1 35.42 28.30 3.92
CA SER A 1 34.13 28.24 3.23
C SER A 1 33.06 27.85 4.22
N PRO A 2 32.03 28.68 4.49
CA PRO A 2 30.95 28.25 5.36
C PRO A 2 30.09 27.24 4.59
N LYS A 3 29.89 26.06 5.19
CA LYS A 3 28.90 25.10 4.73
C LYS A 3 27.55 25.79 4.85
N SER A 4 26.84 25.97 3.74
CA SER A 4 25.44 26.41 3.75
C SER A 4 24.68 25.46 4.67
N HIS A 5 24.21 25.99 5.80
CA HIS A 5 23.21 25.33 6.61
C HIS A 5 21.96 25.36 5.73
N GLU A 6 21.68 24.25 5.05
CA GLU A 6 20.44 24.08 4.30
C GLU A 6 19.33 23.98 5.36
N GLU A 7 18.81 25.14 5.77
CA GLU A 7 17.68 25.21 6.68
C GLU A 7 16.51 24.52 5.98
N LEU A 8 16.15 23.34 6.51
CA LEU A 8 14.95 22.65 6.09
C LEU A 8 13.79 23.65 6.21
N PRO A 9 12.97 23.82 5.15
CA PRO A 9 11.82 24.71 5.20
C PRO A 9 11.02 24.52 6.49
N LEU A 10 10.63 25.62 7.13
CA LEU A 10 9.96 25.63 8.44
C LEU A 10 8.68 24.76 8.50
N TYR A 11 8.09 24.41 7.35
CA TYR A 11 6.97 23.48 7.25
C TYR A 11 7.34 22.00 7.41
N LEU A 12 8.65 21.66 7.41
CA LEU A 12 9.19 20.30 7.54
C LEU A 12 9.57 19.91 8.98
N VAL A 13 9.21 20.70 9.99
CA VAL A 13 9.43 20.37 11.41
C VAL A 13 8.09 20.51 12.18
N PRO A 14 7.60 19.53 12.99
CA PRO A 14 8.17 18.25 13.43
C PRO A 14 7.41 17.00 12.92
N THR A 15 6.47 17.15 11.97
CA THR A 15 5.60 16.02 11.57
C THR A 15 6.36 15.06 10.66
N PRO A 16 6.48 13.77 11.01
CA PRO A 16 7.08 12.78 10.13
C PRO A 16 6.35 12.76 8.78
N LEU A 17 7.11 12.78 7.70
CA LEU A 17 6.59 12.55 6.36
C LEU A 17 6.74 11.07 6.00
N ILE A 18 5.78 10.55 5.26
CA ILE A 18 5.82 9.20 4.72
C ILE A 18 5.69 9.23 3.20
N TYR A 19 6.47 8.40 2.54
CA TYR A 19 6.30 8.10 1.13
C TYR A 19 5.26 6.99 1.01
N ILE A 20 4.28 7.17 0.14
CA ILE A 20 3.23 6.19 -0.13
C ILE A 20 3.14 5.87 -1.61
N GLU A 21 2.72 4.64 -1.90
CA GLU A 21 2.40 4.18 -3.24
C GLU A 21 0.92 3.80 -3.28
N TYR A 22 0.19 4.33 -4.25
CA TYR A 22 -1.23 4.08 -4.39
C TYR A 22 -1.48 2.74 -5.09
N PHE A 23 -2.27 1.91 -4.43
CA PHE A 23 -2.83 0.71 -5.05
C PHE A 23 -3.99 1.08 -5.99
N THR A 24 -4.18 0.27 -7.03
CA THR A 24 -5.37 0.37 -7.89
C THR A 24 -6.42 -0.64 -7.44
N VAL A 25 -7.66 -0.20 -7.23
CA VAL A 25 -8.79 -1.13 -6.96
C VAL A 25 -9.16 -1.82 -8.27
N ILE A 26 -9.09 -3.15 -8.27
CA ILE A 26 -9.35 -4.00 -9.45
C ILE A 26 -10.57 -4.91 -9.29
N GLY A 27 -11.15 -4.96 -8.08
CA GLY A 27 -12.37 -5.72 -7.82
C GLY A 27 -13.07 -5.26 -6.55
N CYS A 28 -14.40 -5.23 -6.61
CA CYS A 28 -15.27 -4.87 -5.49
C CYS A 28 -15.89 -6.14 -4.88
N PRO A 29 -16.21 -6.15 -3.57
CA PRO A 29 -16.87 -7.26 -2.89
C PRO A 29 -18.16 -7.75 -3.59
N ASP A 30 -18.94 -6.82 -4.13
CA ASP A 30 -20.24 -7.11 -4.73
C ASP A 30 -20.13 -7.82 -6.10
N ASP A 31 -18.99 -7.69 -6.76
CA ASP A 31 -18.72 -8.28 -8.08
C ASP A 31 -18.01 -9.65 -7.98
N ASP A 32 -17.65 -10.08 -6.77
CA ASP A 32 -16.85 -11.28 -6.55
C ASP A 32 -17.69 -12.56 -6.58
N GLN A 33 -17.53 -13.36 -7.64
CA GLN A 33 -18.20 -14.66 -7.77
C GLN A 33 -17.60 -15.72 -6.84
N ASP A 34 -16.36 -15.53 -6.37
CA ASP A 34 -15.64 -16.49 -5.52
C ASP A 34 -16.06 -16.38 -4.04
N GLY A 35 -16.86 -15.36 -3.70
CA GLY A 35 -17.49 -15.22 -2.38
C GLY A 35 -16.54 -14.80 -1.26
N VAL A 36 -15.37 -14.21 -1.59
CA VAL A 36 -14.42 -13.72 -0.58
C VAL A 36 -14.96 -12.45 0.08
N GLY A 37 -15.73 -11.63 -0.67
CA GLY A 37 -16.41 -10.45 -0.13
C GLY A 37 -15.44 -9.33 0.30
N LEU A 38 -14.24 -9.29 -0.30
CA LEU A 38 -13.19 -8.33 0.01
C LEU A 38 -12.81 -7.53 -1.25
N TYR A 39 -12.38 -6.28 -1.06
CA TYR A 39 -11.79 -5.51 -2.15
C TYR A 39 -10.51 -6.16 -2.64
N ARG A 40 -10.34 -6.18 -3.96
CA ARG A 40 -9.09 -6.59 -4.62
C ARG A 40 -8.34 -5.36 -5.09
N VAL A 41 -7.06 -5.32 -4.76
CA VAL A 41 -6.17 -4.23 -5.11
C VAL A 41 -4.89 -4.74 -5.77
N GLN A 42 -4.32 -3.92 -6.64
CA GLN A 42 -3.09 -4.22 -7.36
C GLN A 42 -2.00 -3.21 -7.02
N CYS A 43 -0.77 -3.70 -6.77
CA CYS A 43 0.41 -2.87 -6.66
C CYS A 43 0.64 -2.08 -7.96
N PRO A 44 1.19 -0.85 -7.88
CA PRO A 44 1.65 -0.16 -9.07
C PRO A 44 2.70 -1.02 -9.81
N PRO A 45 2.75 -0.95 -11.15
CA PRO A 45 3.71 -1.75 -11.91
C PRO A 45 5.14 -1.37 -11.48
N THR A 46 5.95 -2.37 -11.13
CA THR A 46 7.38 -2.17 -10.89
C THR A 46 8.01 -1.66 -12.18
N GLN A 47 8.64 -0.49 -12.05
CA GLN A 47 9.18 0.36 -13.11
C GLN A 47 10.10 -0.42 -14.08
N THR A 48 9.50 -1.03 -15.10
CA THR A 48 10.22 -1.69 -16.21
C THR A 48 10.00 -0.96 -17.53
N THR A 49 9.08 0.01 -17.56
CA THR A 49 8.82 0.87 -18.71
C THR A 49 8.78 2.32 -18.25
N ASN A 50 9.53 3.20 -18.91
CA ASN A 50 9.65 4.66 -18.67
C ASN A 50 8.32 5.44 -18.84
N THR A 51 7.18 4.76 -18.78
CA THR A 51 5.84 5.27 -19.12
C THR A 51 4.81 5.03 -18.03
N ALA A 52 5.10 4.23 -17.00
CA ALA A 52 4.21 4.08 -15.86
C ALA A 52 4.43 5.26 -14.89
N SER A 53 3.50 6.20 -14.87
CA SER A 53 3.42 7.20 -13.80
C SER A 53 3.15 6.43 -12.50
N ASN A 54 4.19 6.25 -11.68
CA ASN A 54 4.01 5.75 -10.33
C ASN A 54 3.06 6.72 -9.62
N PHE A 55 1.87 6.27 -9.28
CA PHE A 55 0.98 7.03 -8.42
C PHE A 55 1.57 6.92 -7.02
N CYS A 56 2.44 7.86 -6.67
CA CYS A 56 3.03 7.98 -5.35
C CYS A 56 2.85 9.40 -4.81
N ALA A 57 2.94 9.55 -3.49
CA ALA A 57 2.89 10.83 -2.83
C ALA A 57 3.78 10.83 -1.60
N VAL A 58 4.16 12.03 -1.16
CA VAL A 58 4.75 12.24 0.17
C VAL A 58 3.72 12.99 0.98
N ILE A 59 3.21 12.35 2.03
CA ILE A 59 2.16 12.92 2.89
C ILE A 59 2.66 13.04 4.34
N PRO A 60 2.14 14.00 5.12
CA PRO A 60 2.29 14.01 6.56
C PRO A 60 1.72 12.73 7.19
N MET A 61 2.43 12.15 8.16
CA MET A 61 1.96 10.96 8.89
C MET A 61 0.61 11.20 9.59
N THR A 62 0.27 12.46 9.90
CA THR A 62 -1.04 12.85 10.46
C THR A 62 -2.21 12.65 9.50
N GLU A 63 -1.98 12.46 8.21
CA GLU A 63 -3.02 12.15 7.22
C GLU A 63 -3.36 10.64 7.18
N VAL A 64 -2.57 9.79 7.84
CA VAL A 64 -2.87 8.35 7.97
C VAL A 64 -3.85 8.14 9.11
N VAL A 65 -5.09 7.79 8.77
CA VAL A 65 -6.16 7.55 9.74
C VAL A 65 -6.10 6.14 10.32
N HIS A 66 -5.80 5.14 9.49
CA HIS A 66 -5.80 3.74 9.86
C HIS A 66 -4.88 2.92 8.96
N THR A 67 -4.42 1.79 9.45
CA THR A 67 -3.63 0.81 8.68
C THR A 67 -4.49 -0.40 8.39
N LEU A 68 -4.52 -0.85 7.13
CA LEU A 68 -5.20 -2.08 6.74
C LEU A 68 -4.18 -3.17 6.44
N GLU A 69 -4.52 -4.41 6.79
CA GLU A 69 -3.72 -5.57 6.41
C GLU A 69 -4.03 -5.96 4.96
N LEU A 70 -3.00 -6.37 4.22
CA LEU A 70 -3.12 -6.90 2.87
C LEU A 70 -2.89 -8.40 2.88
N ILE A 71 -3.83 -9.15 2.29
CA ILE A 71 -3.72 -10.60 2.14
C ILE A 71 -3.29 -10.88 0.69
N PRO A 72 -2.09 -11.45 0.45
CA PRO A 72 -1.61 -11.70 -0.90
C PRO A 72 -2.51 -12.69 -1.64
N ILE A 73 -2.80 -12.39 -2.91
CA ILE A 73 -3.47 -13.32 -3.81
C ILE A 73 -2.40 -14.22 -4.43
N PHE A 74 -2.37 -15.46 -3.98
CA PHE A 74 -1.48 -16.47 -4.51
C PHE A 74 -1.98 -16.91 -5.89
N ASN A 75 -1.34 -16.42 -6.96
CA ASN A 75 -1.51 -16.98 -8.29
C ASN A 75 -0.77 -18.34 -8.39
N SER A 76 -1.09 -19.14 -9.41
CA SER A 76 -0.51 -20.49 -9.58
C SER A 76 1.00 -20.51 -9.82
N ASN A 77 1.62 -19.34 -9.97
CA ASN A 77 3.05 -19.19 -10.12
C ASN A 77 3.68 -19.06 -8.73
N ILE A 78 4.14 -20.18 -8.19
CA ILE A 78 4.91 -20.18 -6.95
C ILE A 78 6.17 -19.34 -7.19
N PRO A 79 6.38 -18.26 -6.42
CA PRO A 79 7.57 -17.44 -6.59
C PRO A 79 8.84 -18.27 -6.37
N VAL A 80 9.85 -18.05 -7.21
CA VAL A 80 11.13 -18.76 -7.16
C VAL A 80 11.83 -18.56 -5.81
N ILE A 81 11.50 -17.47 -5.12
CA ILE A 81 11.97 -17.14 -3.77
C ILE A 81 10.80 -17.34 -2.82
N VAL A 82 11.01 -18.10 -1.74
CA VAL A 82 10.03 -18.22 -0.66
C VAL A 82 9.82 -16.83 -0.05
N PRO A 83 8.61 -16.25 -0.14
CA PRO A 83 8.37 -14.92 0.40
C PRO A 83 8.48 -14.98 1.92
N LEU A 84 9.31 -14.10 2.48
CA LEU A 84 9.33 -13.82 3.90
C LEU A 84 8.22 -12.79 4.19
N SER A 85 7.78 -12.69 5.45
CA SER A 85 6.83 -11.64 5.85
C SER A 85 7.31 -10.23 5.47
N ALA A 86 8.63 -10.01 5.43
CA ALA A 86 9.24 -8.74 5.01
C ALA A 86 9.22 -8.51 3.49
N THR A 87 9.11 -9.56 2.67
CA THR A 87 9.21 -9.47 1.20
C THR A 87 7.92 -9.83 0.49
N CYS A 88 6.85 -10.19 1.22
CA CYS A 88 5.57 -10.55 0.62
C CYS A 88 4.94 -9.41 -0.19
N LEU A 89 5.21 -8.15 0.18
CA LEU A 89 4.77 -6.98 -0.58
C LEU A 89 5.55 -6.76 -1.89
N GLU A 90 6.74 -7.36 -2.02
CA GLU A 90 7.60 -7.22 -3.20
C GLU A 90 7.38 -8.35 -4.22
N VAL A 91 6.81 -9.47 -3.76
CA VAL A 91 6.70 -10.72 -4.55
C VAL A 91 5.32 -10.86 -5.21
N TYR A 92 4.25 -10.36 -4.58
CA TYR A 92 2.91 -10.43 -5.13
C TYR A 92 2.50 -9.09 -5.76
N GLN A 93 1.60 -9.17 -6.74
CA GLN A 93 1.11 -7.99 -7.45
C GLN A 93 -0.34 -7.65 -7.05
N GLU A 94 -1.08 -8.62 -6.51
CA GLU A 94 -2.49 -8.47 -6.15
C GLU A 94 -2.74 -8.91 -4.71
N TYR A 95 -3.64 -8.20 -4.03
CA TYR A 95 -3.98 -8.42 -2.63
C TYR A 95 -5.48 -8.26 -2.41
N TYR A 96 -6.02 -8.99 -1.44
CA TYR A 96 -7.27 -8.63 -0.80
C TYR A 96 -7.01 -7.62 0.32
N VAL A 97 -7.88 -6.62 0.44
CA VAL A 97 -7.87 -5.68 1.56
C VAL A 97 -8.60 -6.32 2.74
N ASN A 98 -7.89 -6.58 3.84
CA ASN A 98 -8.49 -7.09 5.07
C ASN A 98 -9.09 -5.93 5.87
N SER A 99 -10.38 -5.66 5.66
CA SER A 99 -11.14 -4.69 6.45
C SER A 99 -11.54 -5.20 7.84
N PHE A 100 -11.26 -6.47 8.17
CA PHE A 100 -11.66 -7.11 9.42
C PHE A 100 -10.56 -7.12 10.50
N ALA A 101 -9.40 -6.52 10.22
CA ALA A 101 -8.27 -6.49 11.14
C ALA A 101 -8.59 -5.75 12.45
N ASP A 102 -9.46 -4.74 12.41
CA ASP A 102 -9.97 -4.09 13.61
C ASP A 102 -11.25 -4.79 14.09
N LYS A 103 -11.12 -5.55 15.18
CA LYS A 103 -12.27 -6.09 15.94
C LYS A 103 -13.25 -5.00 16.42
N GLU A 104 -12.86 -3.73 16.35
CA GLU A 104 -13.65 -2.55 16.71
C GLU A 104 -14.53 -2.04 15.55
N THR A 105 -14.31 -2.45 14.30
CA THR A 105 -15.06 -1.93 13.12
C THR A 105 -16.47 -2.55 12.98
N TYR A 106 -16.76 -3.63 13.71
CA TYR A 106 -18.07 -4.30 13.67
C TYR A 106 -19.19 -3.58 14.44
N HIS A 107 -18.96 -2.38 14.97
CA HIS A 107 -19.97 -1.62 15.74
C HIS A 107 -20.55 -0.39 15.04
N ILE A 108 -20.30 -0.19 13.75
CA ILE A 108 -20.85 0.96 13.01
C ILE A 108 -21.65 0.50 11.78
N PHE A 109 -22.64 -0.36 11.96
CA PHE A 109 -23.84 -0.40 11.10
C PHE A 109 -25.05 -0.85 11.92
#